data_AF-A0A2S6SLZ8-F1
#
_entry.id   AF-A0A2S6SLZ8-F1
#
_cell.length_a   1.000
_cell.length_b   1.000
_cell.length_c   1.000
_cell.angle_alpha   90.00
_cell.angle_beta   90.00
_cell.angle_gamma   90.00
#
_symmetry.space_group_name_H-M   'P 1'
#
loop_
_entity.id
_entity.type
_entity.pdbx_description
1 polymer ?
#
loop_
_entity_poly.entity_id
_entity_poly.type
_entity_poly.pdbx_seq_one_letter_code
_entity_poly.pdbx_strand_id
1 'polypeptide(L)'
;MKKKIIIDCDPGHDDAVAIMLAAANENLEILGITCVAGNATLENTKLNALKVCSLINRTDINVYAGSDKPIHHELVTAEHVHGKSGLDIEGEEILVDSSYKVQDLNAVDFIINTCHQSNDKIYLCPTGPLTNIALSLKKDPSIINKIKEIVFMGGAAMCLGNITPSAEFNIYVDPHAANIVLNSGVPITMIGLDVTHKVNVNDNIIEKIKSNNNKASIFFAKLMEFYSRFHRKLYKTNESPLHDPCVIGYLIDKSIFKGKYVNVQVEENSLLTRGKTVTDWLGVTNYKANCNVIYDANSKIFFDLLNKNLSKLN
;
A
#
# COMPACT_ATOMS: atom_id res chain seq x y z
N MET A 1 -13.03 0.72 -20.06
CA MET A 1 -11.63 1.21 -20.08
C MET A 1 -10.95 0.77 -18.81
N LYS A 2 -9.67 0.38 -18.87
CA LYS A 2 -8.89 -0.04 -17.69
C LYS A 2 -8.63 1.17 -16.79
N LYS A 3 -8.56 0.94 -15.47
CA LYS A 3 -8.10 1.98 -14.54
C LYS A 3 -6.58 2.04 -14.62
N LYS A 4 -6.06 3.20 -15.01
CA LYS A 4 -4.63 3.48 -15.00
C LYS A 4 -4.18 3.79 -13.58
N ILE A 5 -3.20 3.05 -13.10
CA ILE A 5 -2.74 3.13 -11.72
C ILE A 5 -1.22 3.35 -11.64
N ILE A 6 -0.81 4.10 -10.63
CA ILE A 6 0.57 4.09 -10.13
C ILE A 6 0.52 3.50 -8.72
N ILE A 7 1.35 2.50 -8.45
CA ILE A 7 1.50 1.89 -7.13
C ILE A 7 2.69 2.57 -6.47
N ASP A 8 2.49 3.18 -5.30
CA ASP A 8 3.56 3.83 -4.52
C ASP A 8 3.77 3.07 -3.22
N CYS A 9 4.82 2.27 -3.13
CA CYS A 9 4.96 1.26 -2.09
C CYS A 9 6.34 1.28 -1.46
N ASP A 10 6.47 0.59 -0.33
CA ASP A 10 7.73 0.35 0.38
C ASP A 10 7.95 -1.17 0.53
N PRO A 11 8.07 -1.93 -0.59
CA PRO A 11 7.73 -3.34 -0.63
C PRO A 11 8.14 -4.19 0.56
N GLY A 12 7.14 -4.36 1.43
CA GLY A 12 6.98 -5.36 2.45
C GLY A 12 6.28 -6.62 1.92
N HIS A 13 5.83 -7.45 2.84
CA HIS A 13 5.22 -8.74 2.52
C HIS A 13 3.85 -8.60 1.86
N ASP A 14 3.03 -7.68 2.33
CA ASP A 14 1.69 -7.40 1.82
C ASP A 14 1.71 -6.45 0.60
N ASP A 15 2.65 -5.51 0.50
CA ASP A 15 2.92 -4.78 -0.75
C ASP A 15 3.20 -5.72 -1.92
N ALA A 16 4.01 -6.77 -1.69
CA ALA A 16 4.29 -7.77 -2.71
C ALA A 16 2.98 -8.44 -3.18
N VAL A 17 2.06 -8.73 -2.26
CA VAL A 17 0.73 -9.26 -2.61
C VAL A 17 -0.10 -8.22 -3.37
N ALA A 18 0.00 -6.94 -3.03
CA ALA A 18 -0.71 -5.86 -3.72
C ALA A 18 -0.23 -5.72 -5.17
N ILE A 19 1.10 -5.73 -5.39
CA ILE A 19 1.71 -5.73 -6.73
C ILE A 19 1.24 -6.94 -7.54
N MET A 20 1.28 -8.14 -6.94
CA MET A 20 0.81 -9.37 -7.62
C MET A 20 -0.68 -9.27 -7.98
N LEU A 21 -1.54 -8.84 -7.05
CA LEU A 21 -2.97 -8.70 -7.31
C LEU A 21 -3.25 -7.69 -8.43
N ALA A 22 -2.54 -6.56 -8.43
CA ALA A 22 -2.69 -5.54 -9.46
C ALA A 22 -2.24 -6.06 -10.83
N ALA A 23 -1.09 -6.74 -10.88
CA ALA A 23 -0.52 -7.28 -12.12
C ALA A 23 -1.38 -8.40 -12.72
N ALA A 24 -2.11 -9.14 -11.89
CA ALA A 24 -3.01 -10.21 -12.28
C ALA A 24 -4.37 -9.76 -12.82
N ASN A 25 -4.76 -8.49 -12.56
CA ASN A 25 -6.10 -8.02 -12.88
C ASN A 25 -6.12 -7.21 -14.18
N GLU A 26 -6.79 -7.74 -15.19
CA GLU A 26 -6.86 -7.13 -16.52
C GLU A 26 -7.60 -5.78 -16.58
N ASN A 27 -8.37 -5.42 -15.56
CA ASN A 27 -9.05 -4.12 -15.49
C ASN A 27 -8.14 -3.00 -14.95
N LEU A 28 -6.94 -3.34 -14.52
CA LEU A 28 -5.92 -2.39 -14.06
C LEU A 28 -4.78 -2.32 -15.08
N GLU A 29 -4.28 -1.12 -15.30
CA GLU A 29 -3.11 -0.84 -16.12
C GLU A 29 -2.07 -0.17 -15.23
N ILE A 30 -1.03 -0.91 -14.86
CA ILE A 30 0.07 -0.40 -14.05
C ILE A 30 0.96 0.44 -14.94
N LEU A 31 0.97 1.75 -14.72
CA LEU A 31 1.83 2.69 -15.45
C LEU A 31 3.27 2.65 -14.92
N GLY A 32 3.44 2.31 -13.66
CA GLY A 32 4.72 2.13 -13.00
C GLY A 32 4.56 1.87 -11.50
N ILE A 33 5.65 1.43 -10.89
CA ILE A 33 5.77 1.27 -9.44
C ILE A 33 6.78 2.28 -8.93
N THR A 34 6.39 3.10 -7.97
CA THR A 34 7.27 4.02 -7.27
C THR A 34 7.59 3.45 -5.88
N CYS A 35 8.85 3.57 -5.47
CA CYS A 35 9.30 3.05 -4.18
C CYS A 35 9.62 4.19 -3.20
N VAL A 36 9.26 4.00 -1.94
CA VAL A 36 9.56 4.90 -0.82
C VAL A 36 10.24 4.11 0.31
N ALA A 37 10.96 4.80 1.20
CA ALA A 37 11.40 4.20 2.46
C ALA A 37 10.23 4.11 3.46
N GLY A 38 10.20 3.02 4.22
CA GLY A 38 9.13 2.71 5.18
C GLY A 38 9.45 1.37 5.85
N ASN A 39 8.79 0.29 5.46
CA ASN A 39 9.03 -1.07 5.97
C ASN A 39 10.53 -1.42 6.02
N ALA A 40 11.29 -1.01 5.01
CA ALA A 40 12.74 -1.02 4.99
C ALA A 40 13.31 0.28 4.39
N THR A 41 14.65 0.37 4.29
CA THR A 41 15.33 1.47 3.60
C THR A 41 14.97 1.49 2.11
N LEU A 42 15.08 2.65 1.45
CA LEU A 42 14.81 2.75 0.01
C LEU A 42 15.67 1.81 -0.84
N GLU A 43 16.91 1.56 -0.42
CA GLU A 43 17.79 0.58 -1.08
C GLU A 43 17.17 -0.82 -1.10
N ASN A 44 16.54 -1.23 -0.01
CA ASN A 44 15.86 -2.52 0.08
C ASN A 44 14.51 -2.49 -0.65
N THR A 45 13.68 -1.48 -0.43
CA THR A 45 12.31 -1.45 -0.97
C THR A 45 12.29 -1.43 -2.50
N LYS A 46 13.22 -0.70 -3.15
CA LYS A 46 13.34 -0.69 -4.62
C LYS A 46 13.81 -2.04 -5.18
N LEU A 47 14.70 -2.75 -4.49
CA LEU A 47 15.15 -4.09 -4.89
C LEU A 47 14.04 -5.12 -4.71
N ASN A 48 13.25 -5.00 -3.64
CA ASN A 48 12.10 -5.86 -3.37
C ASN A 48 11.04 -5.72 -4.46
N ALA A 49 10.74 -4.50 -4.94
CA ALA A 49 9.86 -4.31 -6.11
C ALA A 49 10.35 -5.08 -7.33
N LEU A 50 11.65 -4.98 -7.67
CA LEU A 50 12.24 -5.72 -8.80
C LEU A 50 12.14 -7.24 -8.60
N LYS A 51 12.38 -7.74 -7.38
CA LYS A 51 12.24 -9.16 -7.02
C LYS A 51 10.81 -9.65 -7.27
N VAL A 52 9.80 -8.92 -6.78
CA VAL A 52 8.38 -9.28 -6.97
C VAL A 52 8.01 -9.30 -8.45
N CYS A 53 8.35 -8.25 -9.21
CA CYS A 53 8.06 -8.18 -10.64
C CYS A 53 8.78 -9.27 -11.44
N SER A 54 10.04 -9.59 -11.10
CA SER A 54 10.79 -10.69 -11.72
C SER A 54 10.12 -12.04 -11.47
N LEU A 55 9.69 -12.29 -10.22
CA LEU A 55 9.08 -13.56 -9.82
C LEU A 55 7.77 -13.86 -10.58
N ILE A 56 6.99 -12.82 -10.89
CA ILE A 56 5.73 -12.95 -11.63
C ILE A 56 5.85 -12.72 -13.14
N ASN A 57 7.08 -12.68 -13.68
CA ASN A 57 7.38 -12.41 -15.10
C ASN A 57 6.76 -11.11 -15.64
N ARG A 58 6.76 -10.04 -14.83
CA ARG A 58 6.27 -8.71 -15.20
C ARG A 58 7.36 -7.65 -15.19
N THR A 59 8.49 -7.98 -15.83
CA THR A 59 9.63 -7.06 -16.02
C THR A 59 9.35 -5.96 -17.04
N ASP A 60 8.17 -5.96 -17.68
CA ASP A 60 7.63 -4.83 -18.45
C ASP A 60 7.19 -3.66 -17.56
N ILE A 61 6.99 -3.88 -16.25
CA ILE A 61 6.62 -2.82 -15.31
C ILE A 61 7.88 -2.08 -14.87
N ASN A 62 7.95 -0.78 -15.11
CA ASN A 62 9.06 0.06 -14.66
C ASN A 62 8.96 0.39 -13.16
N VAL A 63 10.11 0.32 -12.47
CA VAL A 63 10.27 0.64 -11.04
C VAL A 63 11.10 1.91 -10.88
N TYR A 64 10.65 2.84 -10.05
CA TYR A 64 11.29 4.15 -9.83
C TYR A 64 11.59 4.37 -8.35
N ALA A 65 12.82 4.78 -8.03
CA ALA A 65 13.19 5.15 -6.66
C ALA A 65 12.70 6.56 -6.31
N GLY A 66 12.08 6.70 -5.14
CA GLY A 66 11.57 7.96 -4.62
C GLY A 66 12.34 8.45 -3.40
N SER A 67 11.60 8.78 -2.35
CA SER A 67 12.14 9.38 -1.13
C SER A 67 12.73 8.32 -0.20
N ASP A 68 13.93 8.57 0.29
CA ASP A 68 14.66 7.70 1.22
C ASP A 68 14.37 8.00 2.69
N LYS A 69 13.63 9.07 2.97
CA LYS A 69 13.25 9.53 4.30
C LYS A 69 11.96 10.37 4.26
N PRO A 70 11.24 10.50 5.39
CA PRO A 70 10.06 11.37 5.46
C PRO A 70 10.46 12.86 5.41
N ILE A 71 9.48 13.76 5.19
CA ILE A 71 9.73 15.19 4.94
C ILE A 71 10.44 15.88 6.12
N HIS A 72 10.04 15.56 7.35
CA HIS A 72 10.49 16.29 8.54
C HIS A 72 11.08 15.43 9.65
N HIS A 73 10.61 14.20 9.80
CA HIS A 73 11.03 13.33 10.90
C HIS A 73 12.21 12.45 10.51
N GLU A 74 12.81 11.78 11.48
CA GLU A 74 13.74 10.68 11.19
C GLU A 74 12.96 9.46 10.69
N LEU A 75 13.60 8.70 9.77
CA LEU A 75 13.03 7.47 9.23
C LEU A 75 12.88 6.41 10.35
N VAL A 76 11.73 5.74 10.35
CA VAL A 76 11.47 4.56 11.18
C VAL A 76 11.14 3.40 10.25
N THR A 77 11.77 2.25 10.48
CA THR A 77 11.57 1.03 9.68
C THR A 77 10.86 -0.07 10.46
N ALA A 78 10.34 -1.08 9.74
CA ALA A 78 9.55 -2.18 10.30
C ALA A 78 10.26 -3.55 10.16
N GLU A 79 11.59 -3.59 10.30
CA GLU A 79 12.39 -4.82 10.20
C GLU A 79 11.92 -5.93 11.16
N HIS A 80 11.31 -5.57 12.28
CA HIS A 80 10.76 -6.50 13.26
C HIS A 80 9.52 -7.28 12.77
N VAL A 81 8.84 -6.77 11.73
CA VAL A 81 7.69 -7.43 11.07
C VAL A 81 8.14 -8.11 9.77
N HIS A 82 8.93 -7.41 8.95
CA HIS A 82 9.22 -7.82 7.58
C HIS A 82 10.63 -8.40 7.36
N GLY A 83 11.41 -8.54 8.44
CA GLY A 83 12.79 -9.00 8.37
C GLY A 83 13.77 -7.93 7.86
N LYS A 84 15.04 -8.30 7.73
CA LYS A 84 16.13 -7.35 7.48
C LYS A 84 16.07 -6.75 6.07
N SER A 85 15.65 -7.54 5.08
CA SER A 85 15.48 -7.02 3.72
C SER A 85 14.14 -6.32 3.52
N GLY A 86 13.18 -6.45 4.44
CA GLY A 86 11.78 -6.04 4.23
C GLY A 86 10.95 -7.06 3.43
N LEU A 87 11.55 -8.11 2.86
CA LEU A 87 10.84 -9.16 2.12
C LEU A 87 11.46 -10.53 2.40
N ASP A 88 11.89 -10.76 3.66
CA ASP A 88 12.53 -12.00 4.06
C ASP A 88 11.55 -13.18 3.94
N ILE A 89 11.96 -14.25 3.25
CA ILE A 89 11.19 -15.48 3.13
C ILE A 89 12.10 -16.69 3.39
N GLU A 90 11.50 -17.84 3.69
CA GLU A 90 12.25 -19.09 3.72
C GLU A 90 12.50 -19.65 2.30
N GLY A 91 13.69 -20.22 2.12
CA GLY A 91 14.11 -20.88 0.88
C GLY A 91 15.07 -20.05 0.03
N GLU A 92 15.03 -20.29 -1.28
CA GLU A 92 15.96 -19.68 -2.24
C GLU A 92 15.72 -18.18 -2.43
N GLU A 93 16.81 -17.46 -2.71
CA GLU A 93 16.75 -16.05 -3.04
C GLU A 93 16.04 -15.82 -4.37
N ILE A 94 15.25 -14.75 -4.43
CA ILE A 94 14.63 -14.28 -5.67
C ILE A 94 15.68 -13.59 -6.52
N LEU A 95 16.00 -14.22 -7.65
CA LEU A 95 16.94 -13.68 -8.63
C LEU A 95 16.28 -12.58 -9.46
N VAL A 96 17.01 -11.48 -9.67
CA VAL A 96 16.64 -10.38 -10.56
C VAL A 96 17.60 -10.39 -11.74
N ASP A 97 17.07 -10.37 -12.96
CA ASP A 97 17.90 -10.28 -14.15
C ASP A 97 18.70 -8.97 -14.14
N SER A 98 19.98 -9.04 -14.44
CA SER A 98 20.88 -7.87 -14.46
C SER A 98 20.45 -6.75 -15.40
N SER A 99 19.60 -7.04 -16.40
CA SER A 99 19.02 -6.06 -17.32
C SER A 99 17.79 -5.34 -16.77
N TYR A 100 17.09 -5.92 -15.79
CA TYR A 100 15.91 -5.31 -15.17
C TYR A 100 16.31 -4.47 -13.95
N LYS A 101 16.33 -3.15 -14.14
CA LYS A 101 16.85 -2.20 -13.16
C LYS A 101 15.81 -1.13 -12.81
N VAL A 102 16.01 -0.54 -11.63
CA VAL A 102 15.34 0.71 -11.27
C VAL A 102 15.68 1.77 -12.33
N GLN A 103 14.67 2.54 -12.73
CA GLN A 103 14.82 3.61 -13.70
C GLN A 103 15.58 4.80 -13.10
N ASP A 104 16.31 5.53 -13.93
CA ASP A 104 17.07 6.72 -13.51
C ASP A 104 16.17 7.90 -13.12
N LEU A 105 14.94 7.95 -13.65
CA LEU A 105 13.98 9.00 -13.33
C LEU A 105 13.50 8.85 -11.87
N ASN A 106 13.49 9.94 -11.11
CA ASN A 106 12.98 9.93 -9.75
C ASN A 106 11.45 9.69 -9.72
N ALA A 107 10.95 8.95 -8.72
CA ALA A 107 9.53 8.64 -8.56
C ALA A 107 8.61 9.87 -8.59
N VAL A 108 9.01 10.98 -7.97
CA VAL A 108 8.23 12.24 -7.94
C VAL A 108 8.06 12.80 -9.35
N ASP A 109 9.15 12.84 -10.11
CA ASP A 109 9.13 13.30 -11.50
C ASP A 109 8.39 12.34 -12.42
N PHE A 110 8.50 11.03 -12.18
CA PHE A 110 7.70 10.03 -12.88
C PHE A 110 6.20 10.23 -12.67
N ILE A 111 5.74 10.42 -11.43
CA ILE A 111 4.32 10.66 -11.13
C ILE A 111 3.82 11.90 -11.87
N ILE A 112 4.57 13.01 -11.79
CA ILE A 112 4.20 14.29 -12.43
C ILE A 112 4.14 14.13 -13.95
N ASN A 113 5.19 13.58 -14.56
CA ASN A 113 5.27 13.38 -16.01
C ASN A 113 4.14 12.48 -16.51
N THR A 114 3.86 11.40 -15.80
CA THR A 114 2.80 10.45 -16.15
C THR A 114 1.42 11.11 -16.06
N CYS A 115 1.15 11.91 -15.03
CA CYS A 115 -0.09 12.68 -14.90
C CYS A 115 -0.31 13.66 -16.07
N HIS A 116 0.75 14.29 -16.57
CA HIS A 116 0.64 15.21 -17.71
C HIS A 116 0.46 14.51 -19.05
N GLN A 117 1.17 13.41 -19.25
CA GLN A 117 1.15 12.63 -20.49
C GLN A 117 -0.12 11.79 -20.65
N SER A 118 -0.77 11.43 -19.54
CA SER A 118 -2.01 10.65 -19.60
C SER A 118 -3.21 11.52 -20.03
N ASN A 119 -3.93 11.04 -21.04
CA ASN A 119 -5.23 11.60 -21.45
C ASN A 119 -6.34 11.28 -20.44
N ASP A 120 -6.20 10.18 -19.70
CA ASP A 120 -7.15 9.75 -18.67
C ASP A 120 -6.66 10.15 -17.28
N LYS A 121 -7.60 10.37 -16.36
CA LYS A 121 -7.24 10.58 -14.96
C LYS A 121 -6.67 9.30 -14.33
N ILE A 122 -5.60 9.44 -13.55
CA ILE A 122 -4.84 8.34 -12.97
C ILE A 122 -5.27 8.08 -11.52
N TYR A 123 -5.29 6.82 -11.10
CA TYR A 123 -5.41 6.46 -9.68
C TYR A 123 -4.03 6.32 -9.06
N LEU A 124 -3.81 6.96 -7.91
CA LEU A 124 -2.59 6.75 -7.12
C LEU A 124 -2.92 5.78 -5.99
N CYS A 125 -2.11 4.74 -5.85
CA CYS A 125 -2.33 3.62 -4.94
C CYS A 125 -1.16 3.53 -3.94
N PRO A 126 -0.97 4.51 -3.05
CA PRO A 126 0.10 4.43 -2.08
C PRO A 126 -0.21 3.41 -0.99
N THR A 127 0.74 2.50 -0.75
CA THR A 127 0.69 1.47 0.29
C THR A 127 1.81 1.62 1.32
N GLY A 128 2.71 2.58 1.11
CA GLY A 128 3.70 3.02 2.10
C GLY A 128 3.47 4.46 2.60
N PRO A 129 4.48 5.06 3.27
CA PRO A 129 4.45 6.46 3.66
C PRO A 129 4.20 7.39 2.47
N LEU A 130 3.34 8.39 2.65
CA LEU A 130 2.80 9.25 1.57
C LEU A 130 3.79 10.27 0.99
N THR A 131 5.08 10.16 1.29
CA THR A 131 6.12 11.15 1.00
C THR A 131 6.22 11.46 -0.50
N ASN A 132 6.31 10.44 -1.36
CA ASN A 132 6.40 10.63 -2.81
C ASN A 132 5.16 11.37 -3.36
N ILE A 133 3.97 10.99 -2.89
CA ILE A 133 2.71 11.59 -3.30
C ILE A 133 2.65 13.06 -2.87
N ALA A 134 2.97 13.35 -1.61
CA ALA A 134 2.99 14.71 -1.08
C ALA A 134 3.99 15.61 -1.80
N LEU A 135 5.19 15.10 -2.09
CA LEU A 135 6.22 15.83 -2.82
C LEU A 135 5.82 16.07 -4.28
N SER A 136 5.14 15.11 -4.92
CA SER A 136 4.60 15.28 -6.28
C SER A 136 3.57 16.41 -6.34
N LEU A 137 2.61 16.41 -5.40
CA LEU A 137 1.57 17.44 -5.30
C LEU A 137 2.16 18.82 -4.96
N LYS A 138 3.20 18.88 -4.12
CA LYS A 138 3.89 20.14 -3.80
C LYS A 138 4.72 20.67 -4.97
N LYS A 139 5.44 19.79 -5.66
CA LYS A 139 6.33 20.16 -6.77
C LYS A 139 5.54 20.65 -7.98
N ASP A 140 4.42 20.00 -8.29
CA ASP A 140 3.50 20.46 -9.34
C ASP A 140 2.03 20.29 -8.93
N PRO A 141 1.40 21.32 -8.34
CA PRO A 141 0.00 21.28 -7.96
C PRO A 141 -0.98 21.09 -9.13
N SER A 142 -0.57 21.32 -10.38
CA SER A 142 -1.48 21.18 -11.53
C SER A 142 -1.92 19.74 -11.77
N ILE A 143 -1.16 18.75 -11.25
CA ILE A 143 -1.51 17.32 -11.34
C ILE A 143 -2.75 16.95 -10.52
N ILE A 144 -3.19 17.79 -9.57
CA ILE A 144 -4.41 17.57 -8.76
C ILE A 144 -5.61 17.28 -9.69
N ASN A 145 -5.74 18.02 -10.79
CA ASN A 145 -6.83 17.85 -11.73
C ASN A 145 -6.70 16.61 -12.64
N LYS A 146 -5.50 16.02 -12.70
CA LYS A 146 -5.15 14.81 -13.47
C LYS A 146 -5.31 13.53 -12.66
N ILE A 147 -5.42 13.63 -11.33
CA ILE A 147 -5.64 12.47 -10.46
C ILE A 147 -7.14 12.20 -10.34
N LYS A 148 -7.52 10.95 -10.51
CA LYS A 148 -8.91 10.49 -10.39
C LYS A 148 -9.31 10.31 -8.93
N GLU A 149 -8.45 9.64 -8.17
CA GLU A 149 -8.62 9.30 -6.76
C GLU A 149 -7.25 8.86 -6.21
N ILE A 150 -6.96 9.22 -4.95
CA ILE A 150 -5.86 8.64 -4.17
C ILE A 150 -6.49 7.62 -3.22
N VAL A 151 -6.14 6.35 -3.38
CA VAL A 151 -6.60 5.27 -2.50
C VAL A 151 -5.39 4.78 -1.73
N PHE A 152 -5.28 5.14 -0.46
CA PHE A 152 -4.08 4.85 0.33
C PHE A 152 -4.33 3.81 1.42
N MET A 153 -3.35 2.94 1.67
CA MET A 153 -3.29 2.16 2.91
C MET A 153 -2.67 3.06 3.98
N GLY A 154 -3.40 3.28 5.07
CA GLY A 154 -2.85 3.95 6.23
C GLY A 154 -3.92 4.51 7.15
N GLY A 155 -3.49 4.83 8.37
CA GLY A 155 -4.34 5.44 9.38
C GLY A 155 -5.17 4.45 10.21
N ALA A 156 -5.69 4.97 11.32
CA ALA A 156 -6.56 4.26 12.25
C ALA A 156 -7.59 5.27 12.79
N ALA A 157 -8.82 5.21 12.28
CA ALA A 157 -9.88 6.16 12.59
C ALA A 157 -10.47 5.88 13.98
N MET A 158 -11.12 4.72 14.12
CA MET A 158 -11.88 4.32 15.32
C MET A 158 -11.22 3.16 16.08
N CYS A 159 -10.09 2.67 15.60
CA CYS A 159 -9.32 1.57 16.20
C CYS A 159 -7.95 2.03 16.73
N LEU A 160 -7.21 1.09 17.32
CA LEU A 160 -5.85 1.28 17.82
C LEU A 160 -4.86 1.34 16.66
N GLY A 161 -3.73 2.02 16.89
CA GLY A 161 -2.58 1.96 16.00
C GLY A 161 -1.81 0.64 16.08
N ASN A 162 -0.85 0.44 15.17
CA ASN A 162 0.01 -0.75 15.11
C ASN A 162 1.48 -0.45 15.48
N ILE A 163 1.99 0.76 15.22
CA ILE A 163 3.34 1.18 15.61
C ILE A 163 3.35 1.92 16.96
N THR A 164 2.30 2.68 17.24
CA THR A 164 2.02 3.26 18.56
C THR A 164 0.56 2.98 18.92
N PRO A 165 0.14 3.16 20.19
CA PRO A 165 -1.26 2.99 20.55
C PRO A 165 -2.21 3.87 19.72
N SER A 166 -1.74 5.01 19.23
CA SER A 166 -2.55 6.03 18.55
C SER A 166 -2.42 6.01 17.03
N ALA A 167 -1.32 5.53 16.47
CA ALA A 167 -0.97 5.74 15.07
C ALA A 167 -0.67 4.43 14.31
N GLU A 168 -1.10 4.44 13.06
CA GLU A 168 -0.72 3.46 12.06
C GLU A 168 0.66 3.84 11.46
N PHE A 169 1.45 2.83 11.09
CA PHE A 169 2.84 2.93 10.64
C PHE A 169 3.07 3.94 9.50
N ASN A 170 2.39 3.82 8.37
CA ASN A 170 2.61 4.68 7.20
C ASN A 170 2.37 6.15 7.51
N ILE A 171 1.31 6.45 8.26
CA ILE A 171 1.00 7.81 8.71
C ILE A 171 1.97 8.29 9.80
N TYR A 172 2.44 7.40 10.67
CA TYR A 172 3.42 7.74 11.70
C TYR A 172 4.80 8.09 11.12
N VAL A 173 5.24 7.37 10.08
CA VAL A 173 6.53 7.62 9.41
C VAL A 173 6.54 9.04 8.82
N ASP A 174 5.51 9.43 8.07
CA ASP A 174 5.40 10.77 7.49
C ASP A 174 4.03 11.44 7.67
N PRO A 175 3.72 11.94 8.88
CA PRO A 175 2.43 12.57 9.15
C PRO A 175 2.25 13.89 8.39
N HIS A 176 3.35 14.58 8.06
CA HIS A 176 3.32 15.82 7.31
C HIS A 176 2.96 15.56 5.84
N ALA A 177 3.53 14.51 5.24
CA ALA A 177 3.10 14.06 3.92
C ALA A 177 1.62 13.68 3.90
N ALA A 178 1.15 12.95 4.92
CA ALA A 178 -0.26 12.59 5.03
C ALA A 178 -1.19 13.82 5.09
N ASN A 179 -0.83 14.86 5.86
CA ASN A 179 -1.60 16.10 5.89
C ASN A 179 -1.60 16.84 4.54
N ILE A 180 -0.47 16.87 3.83
CA ILE A 180 -0.41 17.46 2.48
C ILE A 180 -1.38 16.73 1.54
N VAL A 181 -1.37 15.39 1.56
CA VAL A 181 -2.25 14.58 0.71
C VAL A 181 -3.72 14.80 1.08
N LEU A 182 -4.09 14.70 2.37
CA LEU A 182 -5.46 14.89 2.85
C LEU A 182 -6.04 16.28 2.57
N ASN A 183 -5.19 17.30 2.43
CA ASN A 183 -5.59 18.67 2.13
C ASN A 183 -5.38 19.07 0.66
N SER A 184 -5.03 18.11 -0.21
CA SER A 184 -4.72 18.38 -1.63
C SER A 184 -5.94 18.76 -2.49
N GLY A 185 -7.15 18.43 -2.04
CA GLY A 185 -8.38 18.59 -2.82
C GLY A 185 -8.63 17.49 -3.85
N VAL A 186 -7.75 16.48 -3.96
CA VAL A 186 -7.99 15.26 -4.73
C VAL A 186 -9.05 14.40 -3.99
N PRO A 187 -9.93 13.64 -4.69
CA PRO A 187 -10.76 12.63 -4.04
C PRO A 187 -9.91 11.57 -3.34
N ILE A 188 -10.17 11.31 -2.06
CA ILE A 188 -9.35 10.43 -1.23
C ILE A 188 -10.19 9.32 -0.61
N THR A 189 -9.66 8.10 -0.67
CA THR A 189 -10.15 6.94 0.09
C THR A 189 -9.03 6.43 1.01
N MET A 190 -9.34 6.28 2.29
CA MET A 190 -8.42 5.76 3.32
C MET A 190 -8.78 4.30 3.64
N ILE A 191 -7.85 3.39 3.36
CA ILE A 191 -7.91 1.98 3.74
C ILE A 191 -7.07 1.81 5.02
N GLY A 192 -7.68 2.14 6.16
CA GLY A 192 -7.00 2.09 7.46
C GLY A 192 -7.07 0.74 8.17
N LEU A 193 -6.51 0.70 9.39
CA LEU A 193 -6.55 -0.47 10.27
C LEU A 193 -7.99 -0.91 10.61
N ASP A 194 -8.95 0.02 10.59
CA ASP A 194 -10.38 -0.23 10.85
C ASP A 194 -10.98 -1.31 9.94
N VAL A 195 -10.48 -1.40 8.70
CA VAL A 195 -10.93 -2.39 7.72
C VAL A 195 -9.91 -3.49 7.47
N THR A 196 -8.62 -3.18 7.43
CA THR A 196 -7.60 -4.18 7.08
C THR A 196 -7.48 -5.27 8.14
N HIS A 197 -7.74 -4.96 9.42
CA HIS A 197 -7.83 -5.97 10.50
C HIS A 197 -9.08 -6.88 10.42
N LYS A 198 -9.97 -6.63 9.46
CA LYS A 198 -11.10 -7.52 9.13
C LYS A 198 -10.80 -8.41 7.93
N VAL A 199 -9.67 -8.19 7.24
CA VAL A 199 -9.22 -8.96 6.07
C VAL A 199 -7.98 -9.75 6.48
N ASN A 200 -8.19 -10.79 7.29
CA ASN A 200 -7.11 -11.59 7.84
C ASN A 200 -6.88 -12.88 7.04
N VAL A 201 -5.62 -13.16 6.73
CA VAL A 201 -5.18 -14.47 6.23
C VAL A 201 -4.96 -15.44 7.38
N ASN A 202 -5.29 -16.71 7.14
CA ASN A 202 -5.00 -17.84 8.03
C ASN A 202 -4.46 -19.02 7.20
N ASP A 203 -4.06 -20.10 7.87
CA ASP A 203 -3.47 -21.27 7.19
C ASP A 203 -4.38 -21.87 6.11
N ASN A 204 -5.70 -21.88 6.31
CA ASN A 204 -6.63 -22.41 5.31
C ASN A 204 -6.62 -21.57 4.03
N ILE A 205 -6.52 -20.25 4.16
CA ILE A 205 -6.42 -19.33 3.01
C ILE A 205 -5.07 -19.50 2.32
N ILE A 206 -3.98 -19.61 3.09
CA ILE A 206 -2.63 -19.83 2.57
C ILE A 206 -2.60 -21.09 1.72
N GLU A 207 -3.05 -22.22 2.27
CA GLU A 207 -3.05 -23.51 1.57
C GLU A 207 -4.01 -23.51 0.37
N LYS A 208 -5.18 -22.87 0.48
CA LYS A 208 -6.11 -22.70 -0.66
C LYS A 208 -5.43 -21.97 -1.82
N ILE A 209 -4.76 -20.84 -1.57
CA ILE A 209 -4.10 -20.09 -2.64
C ILE A 209 -2.91 -20.89 -3.18
N LYS A 210 -2.07 -21.45 -2.30
CA LYS A 210 -0.91 -22.29 -2.66
C LYS A 210 -1.30 -23.45 -3.58
N SER A 211 -2.49 -24.02 -3.42
CA SER A 211 -3.01 -25.12 -4.25
C SER A 211 -3.18 -24.79 -5.74
N ASN A 212 -3.15 -23.50 -6.14
CA ASN A 212 -3.05 -23.10 -7.54
C ASN A 212 -1.77 -23.62 -8.21
N ASN A 213 -0.75 -23.98 -7.42
CA ASN A 213 0.51 -24.61 -7.85
C ASN A 213 1.27 -23.83 -8.94
N ASN A 214 1.16 -22.51 -8.93
CA ASN A 214 1.93 -21.60 -9.77
C ASN A 214 2.92 -20.79 -8.92
N LYS A 215 3.93 -20.18 -9.55
CA LYS A 215 5.01 -19.49 -8.81
C LYS A 215 4.49 -18.38 -7.89
N ALA A 216 3.55 -17.57 -8.37
CA ALA A 216 2.96 -16.47 -7.60
C ALA A 216 2.24 -16.95 -6.34
N SER A 217 1.46 -18.03 -6.44
CA SER A 217 0.69 -18.55 -5.31
C SER A 217 1.57 -19.27 -4.28
N ILE A 218 2.63 -19.95 -4.74
CA ILE A 218 3.66 -20.51 -3.85
C ILE A 218 4.41 -19.39 -3.14
N PHE A 219 4.74 -18.31 -3.85
CA PHE A 219 5.40 -17.16 -3.27
C PHE A 219 4.51 -16.41 -2.27
N PHE A 220 3.22 -16.23 -2.57
CA PHE A 220 2.22 -15.73 -1.61
C PHE A 220 2.25 -16.55 -0.32
N ALA A 221 2.25 -17.88 -0.41
CA ALA A 221 2.31 -18.72 0.77
C ALA A 221 3.57 -18.48 1.60
N LYS A 222 4.75 -18.45 0.96
CA LYS A 222 6.03 -18.16 1.64
C LYS A 222 6.04 -16.80 2.34
N LEU A 223 5.52 -15.76 1.68
CA LEU A 223 5.38 -14.44 2.27
C LEU A 223 4.50 -14.50 3.53
N MET A 224 3.31 -15.08 3.42
CA MET A 224 2.37 -15.12 4.54
C MET A 224 2.86 -16.03 5.67
N GLU A 225 3.58 -17.12 5.38
CA GLU A 225 4.21 -17.98 6.37
C GLU A 225 5.28 -17.25 7.21
N PHE A 226 6.04 -16.33 6.62
CA PHE A 226 6.99 -15.48 7.36
C PHE A 226 6.24 -14.37 8.12
N TYR A 227 5.47 -13.56 7.40
CA TYR A 227 4.75 -12.39 7.91
C TYR A 227 3.79 -12.72 9.06
N SER A 228 3.11 -13.86 9.00
CA SER A 228 2.16 -14.26 10.04
C SER A 228 2.84 -14.58 11.38
N ARG A 229 4.15 -14.91 11.41
CA ARG A 229 4.84 -15.28 12.67
C ARG A 229 4.76 -14.18 13.72
N PHE A 230 4.93 -12.93 13.29
CA PHE A 230 4.84 -11.75 14.15
C PHE A 230 3.44 -11.62 14.74
N HIS A 231 2.42 -11.57 13.89
CA HIS A 231 1.02 -11.36 14.27
C HIS A 231 0.46 -12.50 15.13
N ARG A 232 0.77 -13.76 14.78
CA ARG A 232 0.35 -14.92 15.56
C ARG A 232 0.90 -14.88 16.98
N LYS A 233 2.16 -14.48 17.13
CA LYS A 233 2.81 -14.31 18.44
C LYS A 233 2.20 -13.14 19.22
N LEU A 234 2.02 -11.99 18.58
CA LEU A 234 1.55 -10.77 19.21
C LEU A 234 0.09 -10.89 19.67
N TYR A 235 -0.80 -11.35 18.79
CA TYR A 235 -2.23 -11.41 19.02
C TYR A 235 -2.74 -12.77 19.52
N LYS A 236 -1.87 -13.79 19.59
CA LYS A 236 -2.22 -15.16 20.01
C LYS A 236 -3.39 -15.74 19.22
N THR A 237 -3.36 -15.53 17.90
CA THR A 237 -4.37 -15.98 16.93
C THR A 237 -3.69 -16.65 15.75
N ASN A 238 -4.44 -17.32 14.86
CA ASN A 238 -3.94 -17.85 13.59
C ASN A 238 -4.19 -16.90 12.40
N GLU A 239 -4.50 -15.64 12.70
CA GLU A 239 -4.92 -14.64 11.75
C GLU A 239 -3.86 -13.53 11.62
N SER A 240 -3.68 -13.02 10.41
CA SER A 240 -2.76 -11.90 10.14
C SER A 240 -3.40 -10.96 9.13
N PRO A 241 -3.39 -9.64 9.38
CA PRO A 241 -4.05 -8.68 8.50
C PRO A 241 -3.29 -8.53 7.17
N LEU A 242 -4.02 -8.54 6.05
CA LEU A 242 -3.50 -8.14 4.74
C LEU A 242 -3.90 -6.70 4.46
N HIS A 243 -2.95 -5.78 4.63
CA HIS A 243 -3.26 -4.37 4.56
C HIS A 243 -3.30 -3.87 3.11
N ASP A 244 -2.15 -3.87 2.44
CA ASP A 244 -1.96 -3.21 1.14
C ASP A 244 -2.82 -3.79 0.01
N PRO A 245 -3.06 -5.11 -0.06
CA PRO A 245 -3.93 -5.68 -1.08
C PRO A 245 -5.38 -5.16 -1.01
N CYS A 246 -5.81 -4.58 0.12
CA CYS A 246 -7.13 -3.96 0.23
C CYS A 246 -7.27 -2.71 -0.66
N VAL A 247 -6.19 -1.95 -0.90
CA VAL A 247 -6.18 -0.81 -1.82
C VAL A 247 -6.51 -1.26 -3.24
N ILE A 248 -5.84 -2.31 -3.71
CA ILE A 248 -6.06 -2.87 -5.03
C ILE A 248 -7.43 -3.57 -5.11
N GLY A 249 -7.82 -4.29 -4.05
CA GLY A 249 -9.16 -4.89 -3.94
C GLY A 249 -10.26 -3.85 -4.08
N TYR A 250 -10.13 -2.68 -3.44
CA TYR A 250 -11.09 -1.58 -3.54
C TYR A 250 -11.20 -1.05 -4.98
N LEU A 251 -10.08 -0.97 -5.69
CA LEU A 251 -10.08 -0.56 -7.09
C LEU A 251 -10.68 -1.62 -8.02
N ILE A 252 -10.58 -2.91 -7.69
CA ILE A 252 -11.19 -3.97 -8.50
C ILE A 252 -12.70 -4.06 -8.23
N ASP A 253 -13.10 -4.10 -6.97
CA ASP A 253 -14.50 -4.25 -6.56
C ASP A 253 -14.80 -3.48 -5.27
N LYS A 254 -15.39 -2.29 -5.44
CA LYS A 254 -15.80 -1.42 -4.33
C LYS A 254 -16.89 -2.06 -3.44
N SER A 255 -17.65 -3.05 -3.94
CA SER A 255 -18.74 -3.68 -3.18
C SER A 255 -18.25 -4.54 -2.01
N ILE A 256 -16.96 -4.91 -2.03
CA ILE A 256 -16.30 -5.59 -0.91
C ILE A 256 -16.27 -4.69 0.33
N PHE A 257 -16.27 -3.37 0.16
CA PHE A 257 -15.94 -2.39 1.19
C PHE A 257 -17.11 -1.48 1.53
N LYS A 258 -17.16 -1.03 2.79
CA LYS A 258 -18.07 0.05 3.23
C LYS A 258 -17.26 1.19 3.83
N GLY A 259 -17.66 2.41 3.49
CA GLY A 259 -16.99 3.62 3.94
C GLY A 259 -17.95 4.73 4.33
N LYS A 260 -17.38 5.76 4.96
CA LYS A 260 -18.08 6.99 5.33
C LYS A 260 -17.23 8.19 4.90
N TYR A 261 -17.85 9.13 4.22
CA TYR A 261 -17.19 10.38 3.85
C TYR A 261 -17.22 11.36 5.02
N VAL A 262 -16.05 11.64 5.60
CA VAL A 262 -15.87 12.42 6.84
C VAL A 262 -14.63 13.31 6.74
N ASN A 263 -14.46 14.22 7.69
CA ASN A 263 -13.21 14.97 7.82
C ASN A 263 -12.16 14.09 8.51
N VAL A 264 -10.95 14.06 7.96
CA VAL A 264 -9.76 13.47 8.57
C VAL A 264 -8.63 14.49 8.55
N GLN A 265 -7.98 14.64 9.70
CA GLN A 265 -6.75 15.39 9.89
C GLN A 265 -5.68 14.48 10.48
N VAL A 266 -4.40 14.84 10.35
CA VAL A 266 -3.29 14.09 10.95
C VAL A 266 -2.58 14.96 11.97
N GLU A 267 -2.34 14.41 13.16
CA GLU A 267 -1.47 15.02 14.16
C GLU A 267 0.00 14.79 13.78
N GLU A 268 0.79 15.86 13.68
CA GLU A 268 2.16 15.82 13.13
C GLU A 268 3.26 15.74 14.20
N ASN A 269 3.02 16.35 15.36
CA ASN A 269 4.10 16.78 16.26
C ASN A 269 3.90 16.33 17.71
N SER A 270 2.69 15.94 18.09
CA SER A 270 2.40 15.45 19.44
C SER A 270 3.27 14.25 19.82
N LEU A 271 3.89 14.31 21.00
CA LEU A 271 4.67 13.20 21.57
C LEU A 271 3.83 11.93 21.78
N LEU A 272 2.53 12.07 22.05
CA LEU A 272 1.64 10.96 22.35
C LEU A 272 0.83 10.48 21.14
N THR A 273 0.58 11.38 20.19
CA THR A 273 -0.41 11.15 19.13
C THR A 273 0.09 11.52 17.73
N ARG A 274 1.39 11.76 17.53
CA ARG A 274 1.98 11.85 16.19
C ARG A 274 1.49 10.69 15.31
N GLY A 275 1.07 11.00 14.09
CA GLY A 275 0.53 10.05 13.12
C GLY A 275 -0.93 9.65 13.37
N LYS A 276 -1.59 10.18 14.41
CA LYS A 276 -3.03 9.90 14.61
C LYS A 276 -3.82 10.55 13.48
N THR A 277 -4.56 9.73 12.74
CA THR A 277 -5.66 10.18 11.89
C THR A 277 -6.85 10.55 12.78
N VAL A 278 -7.01 11.83 13.05
CA VAL A 278 -8.14 12.39 13.79
C VAL A 278 -9.33 12.46 12.85
N THR A 279 -10.28 11.54 13.05
CA THR A 279 -11.45 11.37 12.18
C THR A 279 -12.69 11.90 12.86
N ASP A 280 -13.33 12.91 12.25
CA ASP A 280 -14.59 13.45 12.75
C ASP A 280 -15.78 12.56 12.36
N TRP A 281 -15.86 11.40 13.01
CA TRP A 281 -16.84 10.38 12.68
C TRP A 281 -18.28 10.85 12.90
N LEU A 282 -18.51 11.73 13.87
CA LEU A 282 -19.82 12.21 14.27
C LEU A 282 -20.18 13.57 13.67
N GLY A 283 -19.26 14.21 12.94
CA GLY A 283 -19.49 15.54 12.37
C GLY A 283 -19.60 16.63 13.44
N VAL A 284 -18.87 16.46 14.56
CA VAL A 284 -18.90 17.41 15.69
C VAL A 284 -17.98 18.61 15.44
N THR A 285 -17.08 18.50 14.46
CA THR A 285 -16.29 19.62 13.97
C THR A 285 -17.03 20.29 12.81
N ASN A 286 -16.87 21.60 12.66
CA ASN A 286 -17.39 22.33 11.49
C ASN A 286 -16.47 22.16 10.26
N TYR A 287 -15.54 21.20 10.27
CA TYR A 287 -14.64 20.97 9.14
C TYR A 287 -15.34 20.24 8.01
N LYS A 288 -14.97 20.57 6.77
CA LYS A 288 -15.51 19.92 5.57
C LYS A 288 -14.95 18.50 5.45
N ALA A 289 -15.81 17.54 5.12
CA ALA A 289 -15.36 16.19 4.82
C ALA A 289 -14.40 16.17 3.61
N ASN A 290 -13.31 15.43 3.74
CA ASN A 290 -12.21 15.37 2.76
C ASN A 290 -11.79 13.93 2.40
N CYS A 291 -12.30 12.92 3.11
CA CYS A 291 -11.82 11.55 2.96
C CYS A 291 -12.96 10.54 3.13
N ASN A 292 -13.03 9.58 2.21
CA ASN A 292 -13.86 8.39 2.34
C ASN A 292 -13.10 7.34 3.17
N VAL A 293 -13.44 7.24 4.45
CA VAL A 293 -12.81 6.29 5.38
C VAL A 293 -13.50 4.94 5.29
N ILE A 294 -12.77 3.90 4.90
CA ILE A 294 -13.28 2.54 4.84
C ILE A 294 -13.18 1.88 6.21
N TYR A 295 -14.27 1.29 6.68
CA TYR A 295 -14.37 0.73 8.03
C TYR A 295 -14.90 -0.71 8.08
N ASP A 296 -15.31 -1.29 6.95
CA ASP A 296 -15.82 -2.66 6.89
C ASP A 296 -15.48 -3.31 5.55
N ALA A 297 -15.25 -4.62 5.56
CA ALA A 297 -14.97 -5.40 4.36
C ALA A 297 -15.56 -6.81 4.43
N ASN A 298 -15.94 -7.35 3.28
CA ASN A 298 -16.28 -8.77 3.14
C ASN A 298 -15.00 -9.58 2.84
N SER A 299 -14.36 -10.08 3.90
CA SER A 299 -13.12 -10.87 3.82
C SER A 299 -13.24 -12.09 2.89
N LYS A 300 -14.37 -12.80 2.91
CA LYS A 300 -14.56 -13.97 2.04
C LYS A 300 -14.52 -13.59 0.56
N ILE A 301 -15.27 -12.55 0.17
CA ILE A 301 -15.28 -12.08 -1.23
C ILE A 301 -13.89 -11.58 -1.62
N PHE A 302 -13.19 -10.88 -0.71
CA PHE A 302 -11.82 -10.44 -0.93
C PHE A 302 -10.87 -11.59 -1.23
N PHE A 303 -10.86 -12.65 -0.41
CA PHE A 303 -9.97 -13.79 -0.64
C PHE A 303 -10.37 -14.67 -1.84
N ASP A 304 -11.66 -14.77 -2.16
CA ASP A 304 -12.11 -15.40 -3.40
C ASP A 304 -11.62 -14.61 -4.63
N LEU A 305 -11.64 -13.28 -4.56
CA LEU A 305 -11.07 -12.38 -5.58
C LEU A 305 -9.55 -12.54 -5.67
N LEU A 306 -8.84 -12.51 -4.54
CA LEU A 306 -7.38 -12.65 -4.49
C LEU A 306 -6.95 -13.98 -5.12
N ASN A 307 -7.55 -15.10 -4.67
CA ASN A 307 -7.25 -16.42 -5.19
C ASN A 307 -7.47 -16.52 -6.70
N LYS A 308 -8.62 -16.03 -7.19
CA LYS A 308 -8.95 -16.04 -8.63
C LYS A 308 -7.97 -15.23 -9.48
N ASN A 309 -7.38 -14.16 -8.94
CA ASN A 309 -6.43 -13.35 -9.70
C ASN A 309 -5.03 -13.99 -9.64
N LEU A 310 -4.57 -14.41 -8.47
CA LEU A 310 -3.25 -15.07 -8.33
C LEU A 310 -3.16 -16.37 -9.14
N SER A 311 -4.26 -17.09 -9.34
CA SER A 311 -4.29 -18.28 -10.20
C SER A 311 -3.99 -17.99 -11.68
N LYS A 312 -4.05 -16.74 -12.12
CA LYS A 312 -3.77 -16.31 -13.50
C LYS A 312 -2.31 -15.91 -13.73
N LEU A 313 -1.53 -15.75 -12.66
CA LEU A 313 -0.12 -15.40 -12.76
C LEU A 313 0.73 -16.64 -12.91
N ASN A 314 1.71 -16.59 -13.81
CA ASN A 314 2.57 -17.71 -14.21
C ASN A 314 1.78 -18.83 -14.88
#